data_AF-A0ABD3CLP1-F1
#
_entry.id   AF-A0ABD3CLP1-F1
#
_cell.length_a   1.000
_cell.length_b   1.000
_cell.length_c   1.000
_cell.angle_alpha   90.00
_cell.angle_beta   90.00
_cell.angle_gamma   90.00
#
_symmetry.space_group_name_H-M   'P 1'
#
loop_
_entity.id
_entity.type
_entity.pdbx_description
1 polymer ?
#
loop_
_entity_poly.entity_id
_entity_poly.type
_entity_poly.pdbx_seq_one_letter_code
_entity_poly.pdbx_strand_id
1 'polypeptide(L)'
;MKATWMADGTHWPGTWLSPSAEHSKGDHAGIIQVMLKPPSDVPLCGTSDDSGVMGLTDVDIRLPMLVCVSREKCPGYDHNKKAGAMNSAIISNGAFILNLDCDHYIYNSEAMCEVLTRMIAAVTSSPRSDSKASTPPIRYGSRNTVFFDDNMRALNGLQGPVYVGTGCLFRQVARPAPGGGTQRGLLQLLFRP
;
A
#
# COMPACT_ATOMS: atom_id res chain seq x y z
N MET A 1 22.10 13.65 26.21
CA MET A 1 21.01 13.30 25.27
C MET A 1 21.54 12.26 24.30
N LYS A 2 20.85 11.13 24.08
CA LYS A 2 21.21 10.15 23.02
C LYS A 2 20.20 10.28 21.88
N ALA A 3 20.56 11.07 20.86
CA ALA A 3 19.76 11.22 19.64
C ALA A 3 19.92 10.00 18.72
N THR A 4 18.91 9.74 17.90
CA THR A 4 19.00 8.74 16.83
C THR A 4 19.66 9.39 15.61
N TRP A 5 20.74 8.81 15.12
CA TRP A 5 21.50 9.33 13.98
C TRP A 5 21.12 8.62 12.69
N MET A 6 21.02 9.38 11.61
CA MET A 6 20.88 8.86 10.26
C MET A 6 22.27 8.56 9.66
N ALA A 7 22.30 7.73 8.61
CA ALA A 7 23.55 7.34 7.94
C ALA A 7 24.28 8.54 7.28
N ASP A 8 23.57 9.62 7.01
CA ASP A 8 24.10 10.88 6.46
C ASP A 8 24.65 11.83 7.54
N GLY A 9 24.65 11.41 8.81
CA GLY A 9 25.13 12.22 9.93
C GLY A 9 24.13 13.27 10.42
N THR A 10 22.89 13.27 9.95
CA THR A 10 21.82 14.13 10.50
C THR A 10 21.10 13.45 11.66
N HIS A 11 20.42 14.25 12.51
CA HIS A 11 19.55 13.71 13.54
C HIS A 11 18.22 13.27 12.94
N TRP A 12 17.73 12.10 13.38
CA TRP A 12 16.38 11.64 13.04
C TRP A 12 15.34 12.62 13.59
N PRO A 13 14.44 13.17 12.75
CA PRO A 13 13.45 14.15 13.18
C PRO A 13 12.35 13.56 14.08
N GLY A 14 12.19 12.24 14.13
CA GLY A 14 11.18 11.58 14.94
C GLY A 14 11.64 11.20 16.34
N THR A 15 11.22 10.03 16.81
CA THR A 15 11.51 9.54 18.16
C THR A 15 12.98 9.15 18.35
N TRP A 16 13.60 9.64 19.42
CA TRP A 16 14.98 9.31 19.79
C TRP A 16 15.09 8.12 20.74
N LEU A 17 16.30 7.53 20.82
CA LEU A 17 16.66 6.48 21.77
C LEU A 17 16.43 6.89 23.23
N SER A 18 16.83 8.11 23.58
CA SER A 18 16.45 8.74 24.84
C SER A 18 15.40 9.82 24.53
N PRO A 19 14.14 9.65 24.97
CA PRO A 19 13.07 10.60 24.69
C PRO A 19 13.43 12.01 25.15
N SER A 20 13.07 13.00 24.34
CA SER A 20 13.16 14.43 24.62
C SER A 20 11.83 15.10 24.26
N ALA A 21 11.62 16.33 24.73
CA ALA A 21 10.60 17.21 24.14
C ALA A 21 10.77 17.23 22.62
N GLU A 22 9.65 17.13 21.89
CA GLU A 22 9.55 17.04 20.43
C GLU A 22 10.20 15.79 19.78
N HIS A 23 10.76 14.87 20.56
CA HIS A 23 11.42 13.65 20.07
C HIS A 23 11.02 12.39 20.88
N SER A 24 9.74 12.28 21.25
CA SER A 24 9.18 11.15 22.00
C SER A 24 8.10 10.40 21.18
N LYS A 25 7.67 9.22 21.63
CA LYS A 25 6.65 8.42 20.93
C LYS A 25 5.30 9.13 20.78
N GLY A 26 5.00 10.08 21.67
CA GLY A 26 3.76 10.86 21.68
C GLY A 26 3.92 12.34 21.34
N ASP A 27 5.16 12.76 21.04
CA ASP A 27 5.53 14.15 20.77
C ASP A 27 6.66 14.16 19.73
N HIS A 28 6.31 14.27 18.45
CA HIS A 28 7.25 14.39 17.34
C HIS A 28 6.57 14.96 16.09
N ALA A 29 7.36 15.68 15.30
CA ALA A 29 6.95 16.19 13.99
C ALA A 29 6.59 15.07 13.00
N GLY A 30 5.74 15.41 12.02
CA GLY A 30 5.46 14.54 10.88
C GLY A 30 6.69 14.38 9.99
N ILE A 31 6.86 13.19 9.41
CA ILE A 31 8.02 12.83 8.59
C ILE A 31 7.52 12.18 7.31
N ILE A 32 7.99 12.68 6.16
CA ILE A 32 7.78 12.04 4.86
C ILE A 32 9.15 11.76 4.28
N GLN A 33 9.46 10.49 4.03
CA GLN A 33 10.74 10.07 3.47
C GLN A 33 10.51 9.21 2.24
N VAL A 34 11.01 9.68 1.09
CA VAL A 34 11.01 8.91 -0.16
C VAL A 34 12.22 8.00 -0.16
N MET A 35 12.00 6.69 0.00
CA MET A 35 13.06 5.67 0.02
C MET A 35 13.42 5.22 -1.40
N LEU A 36 12.43 5.06 -2.27
CA LEU A 36 12.62 4.76 -3.69
C LEU A 36 11.97 5.86 -4.52
N LYS A 37 12.75 6.43 -5.44
CA LYS A 37 12.28 7.49 -6.33
C LYS A 37 11.22 6.93 -7.29
N PRO A 38 10.31 7.77 -7.81
CA PRO A 38 9.42 7.36 -8.89
C PRO A 38 10.21 6.73 -10.03
N PRO A 39 9.73 5.61 -10.59
CA PRO A 39 10.35 5.02 -11.76
C PRO A 39 10.31 6.03 -12.93
N SER A 40 11.31 5.96 -13.81
CA SER A 40 11.36 6.73 -15.05
C SER A 40 10.13 6.45 -15.93
N ASP A 41 9.93 7.18 -17.03
CA ASP A 41 8.88 6.81 -18.01
C ASP A 41 9.34 5.71 -18.97
N VAL A 42 10.64 5.54 -19.14
CA VAL A 42 11.24 4.53 -20.03
C VAL A 42 11.44 3.22 -19.26
N PRO A 43 10.89 2.08 -19.74
CA PRO A 43 11.14 0.76 -19.16
C PRO A 43 12.63 0.43 -19.14
N LEU A 44 13.08 -0.21 -18.06
CA LEU A 44 14.44 -0.72 -17.98
C LEU A 44 14.36 -2.24 -17.99
N CYS A 45 14.87 -2.85 -19.06
CA CYS A 45 14.99 -4.31 -19.16
C CYS A 45 16.26 -4.79 -18.44
N GLY A 46 16.20 -5.98 -17.85
CA GLY A 46 17.39 -6.64 -17.29
C GLY A 46 18.42 -6.95 -18.38
N THR A 47 19.70 -6.93 -18.01
CA THR A 47 20.80 -7.32 -18.91
C THR A 47 21.01 -8.83 -18.89
N SER A 48 21.52 -9.40 -19.97
CA SER A 48 21.80 -10.85 -20.11
C SER A 48 22.92 -11.37 -19.20
N ASP A 49 23.64 -10.48 -18.51
CA ASP A 49 24.81 -10.81 -17.68
C ASP A 49 24.45 -11.05 -16.21
N ASP A 50 23.18 -10.90 -15.82
CA ASP A 50 22.70 -11.30 -14.49
C ASP A 50 22.70 -12.84 -14.41
N SER A 51 23.77 -13.36 -13.84
CA SER A 51 24.09 -14.78 -13.67
C SER A 51 22.90 -15.69 -13.31
N GLY A 52 22.31 -16.30 -14.34
CA GLY A 52 22.13 -17.75 -14.38
C GLY A 52 20.85 -18.39 -13.84
N VAL A 53 19.79 -17.66 -13.46
CA VAL A 53 18.55 -18.34 -12.95
C VAL A 53 17.22 -17.82 -13.53
N MET A 54 17.12 -16.58 -14.00
CA MET A 54 15.90 -16.06 -14.66
C MET A 54 16.25 -15.04 -15.74
N GLY A 55 15.75 -15.23 -16.96
CA GLY A 55 15.90 -14.27 -18.06
C GLY A 55 15.03 -13.04 -17.82
N LEU A 56 15.61 -11.95 -17.33
CA LEU A 56 14.92 -10.68 -17.05
C LEU A 56 14.96 -9.69 -18.22
N THR A 57 15.36 -10.14 -19.41
CA THR A 57 15.55 -9.30 -20.60
C THR A 57 14.26 -8.69 -21.16
N ASP A 58 13.10 -9.29 -20.87
CA ASP A 58 11.78 -8.80 -21.28
C ASP A 58 10.93 -8.32 -20.09
N VAL A 59 11.55 -8.19 -18.91
CA VAL A 59 10.89 -7.78 -17.67
C VAL A 59 11.34 -6.38 -17.30
N ASP A 60 10.39 -5.48 -17.06
CA ASP A 60 10.67 -4.16 -16.52
C ASP A 60 11.12 -4.29 -15.05
N ILE A 61 12.42 -4.12 -14.80
CA ILE A 61 13.03 -4.30 -13.47
C ILE A 61 12.91 -3.06 -12.57
N ARG A 62 12.13 -2.05 -12.97
CA ARG A 62 11.94 -0.83 -12.18
C ARG A 62 11.14 -1.12 -10.91
N LEU A 63 11.65 -0.60 -9.80
CA LEU A 63 10.96 -0.68 -8.53
C LEU A 63 9.91 0.42 -8.40
N PRO A 64 8.76 0.14 -7.78
CA PRO A 64 7.77 1.16 -7.47
C PRO A 64 8.31 2.16 -6.45
N MET A 65 7.77 3.38 -6.49
CA MET A 65 8.08 4.41 -5.49
C MET A 65 7.71 3.89 -4.10
N LEU A 66 8.63 4.04 -3.14
CA LEU A 66 8.41 3.70 -1.74
C LEU A 66 8.52 4.97 -0.91
N VAL A 67 7.43 5.33 -0.25
CA VAL A 67 7.35 6.50 0.64
C VAL A 67 7.02 6.02 2.04
N CYS A 68 7.90 6.34 2.98
CA CYS A 68 7.66 6.17 4.40
C CYS A 68 7.01 7.44 4.95
N VAL A 69 5.93 7.28 5.71
CA VAL A 69 5.15 8.38 6.26
C VAL A 69 4.98 8.13 7.75
N SER A 70 5.46 9.06 8.56
CA SER A 70 5.09 9.18 9.96
C SER A 70 4.24 10.42 10.13
N ARG A 71 3.07 10.27 10.75
CA ARG A 71 2.28 11.44 11.14
C ARG A 71 2.94 12.16 12.31
N GLU A 72 2.62 13.44 12.43
CA GLU A 72 2.89 14.19 13.64
C GLU A 72 2.09 13.61 14.81
N LYS A 73 2.68 13.64 16.00
CA LYS A 73 1.98 13.35 17.25
C LYS A 73 2.30 14.45 18.23
N CYS A 74 1.25 15.03 18.81
CA CYS A 74 1.32 16.01 19.87
C CYS A 74 0.63 15.48 21.14
N PRO A 75 1.16 15.77 22.34
CA PRO A 75 0.47 15.48 23.59
C PRO A 75 -0.90 16.16 23.63
N GLY A 76 -1.90 15.48 24.21
CA GLY A 76 -3.26 16.04 24.37
C GLY A 76 -4.21 15.83 23.18
N TYR A 77 -3.74 15.26 22.07
CA TYR A 77 -4.58 14.93 20.91
C TYR A 77 -4.81 13.41 20.82
N ASP A 78 -6.03 12.99 20.47
CA ASP A 78 -6.28 11.60 20.08
C ASP A 78 -5.82 11.37 18.65
N HIS A 79 -5.07 10.30 18.46
CA HIS A 79 -4.42 9.99 17.21
C HIS A 79 -5.07 8.84 16.45
N ASN A 80 -6.23 8.31 16.89
CA ASN A 80 -7.03 7.31 16.16
C ASN A 80 -6.26 6.05 15.74
N LYS A 81 -5.16 5.73 16.45
CA LYS A 81 -4.28 4.58 16.25
C LYS A 81 -4.06 4.26 14.76
N LYS A 82 -4.48 3.06 14.34
CA LYS A 82 -4.30 2.47 13.01
C LYS A 82 -5.15 3.15 11.92
N ALA A 83 -6.36 3.58 12.27
CA ALA A 83 -7.25 4.31 11.35
C ALA A 83 -6.67 5.70 11.01
N GLY A 84 -6.18 6.41 12.04
CA GLY A 84 -5.52 7.69 11.84
C GLY A 84 -4.28 7.59 10.96
N ALA A 85 -3.49 6.51 11.09
CA ALA A 85 -2.29 6.29 10.29
C ALA A 85 -2.63 6.05 8.81
N MET A 86 -3.69 5.28 8.55
CA MET A 86 -4.16 4.98 7.20
C MET A 86 -4.63 6.24 6.48
N ASN A 87 -5.46 7.05 7.14
CA ASN A 87 -6.01 8.28 6.55
C ASN A 87 -4.90 9.32 6.30
N SER A 88 -3.90 9.40 7.18
CA SER A 88 -2.76 10.31 7.00
C SER A 88 -1.79 9.87 5.90
N ALA A 89 -1.77 8.58 5.55
CA ALA A 89 -0.84 8.02 4.58
C ALA A 89 -1.36 8.06 3.14
N ILE A 90 -2.58 8.58 2.88
CA ILE A 90 -3.11 8.76 1.53
C ILE A 90 -2.42 9.97 0.87
N ILE A 91 -1.27 9.72 0.25
CA ILE A 91 -0.44 10.76 -0.40
C ILE A 91 -0.58 10.70 -1.92
N SER A 92 -0.88 9.53 -2.47
CA SER A 92 -1.03 9.36 -3.92
C SER A 92 -2.49 9.51 -4.35
N ASN A 93 -2.70 10.04 -5.55
CA ASN A 93 -4.01 10.05 -6.21
C ASN A 93 -4.24 8.73 -6.96
N GLY A 94 -3.84 7.61 -6.35
CA GLY A 94 -4.03 6.28 -6.93
C GLY A 94 -5.51 5.95 -7.09
N ALA A 95 -5.84 5.13 -8.09
CA ALA A 95 -7.23 4.69 -8.30
C ALA A 95 -7.65 3.65 -7.24
N PHE A 96 -6.68 2.95 -6.66
CA PHE A 96 -6.92 1.93 -5.67
C PHE A 96 -5.90 2.00 -4.53
N ILE A 97 -6.34 1.61 -3.33
CA ILE A 97 -5.52 1.49 -2.12
C ILE A 97 -5.59 0.05 -1.63
N LEU A 98 -4.46 -0.64 -1.52
CA LEU A 98 -4.38 -1.92 -0.81
C LEU A 98 -3.76 -1.69 0.56
N ASN A 99 -4.44 -2.15 1.60
CA ASN A 99 -3.91 -2.09 2.95
C ASN A 99 -3.37 -3.46 3.41
N LEU A 100 -2.21 -3.45 4.07
CA LEU A 100 -1.55 -4.65 4.56
C LEU A 100 -0.98 -4.43 5.96
N ASP A 101 -1.00 -5.46 6.79
CA ASP A 101 -0.30 -5.46 8.08
C ASP A 101 1.16 -5.89 7.93
N CYS A 102 1.98 -5.55 8.92
CA CYS A 102 3.41 -5.89 8.97
C CYS A 102 3.71 -7.40 8.98
N ASP A 103 2.74 -8.22 9.41
CA ASP A 103 2.80 -9.69 9.43
C ASP A 103 2.13 -10.34 8.20
N HIS A 104 1.60 -9.54 7.28
CA HIS A 104 0.99 -10.01 6.04
C HIS A 104 1.88 -9.71 4.84
N TYR A 105 2.06 -10.71 3.99
CA TYR A 105 2.76 -10.55 2.72
C TYR A 105 1.92 -11.11 1.58
N ILE A 106 2.17 -10.60 0.38
CA ILE A 106 1.57 -11.11 -0.85
C ILE A 106 2.31 -12.41 -1.20
N TYR A 107 1.64 -13.55 -1.05
CA TYR A 107 2.24 -14.86 -1.35
C TYR A 107 2.23 -15.16 -2.86
N ASN A 108 1.23 -14.66 -3.59
CA ASN A 108 1.01 -14.95 -5.00
C ASN A 108 0.72 -13.65 -5.76
N SER A 109 1.66 -13.27 -6.61
CA SER A 109 1.58 -12.06 -7.46
C SER A 109 0.58 -12.21 -8.61
N GLU A 110 0.36 -13.42 -9.13
CA GLU A 110 -0.63 -13.66 -10.19
C GLU A 110 -2.05 -13.42 -9.67
N ALA A 111 -2.36 -13.89 -8.47
CA ALA A 111 -3.65 -13.66 -7.83
C ALA A 111 -3.92 -12.15 -7.61
N MET A 112 -2.89 -11.38 -7.23
CA MET A 112 -2.99 -9.92 -7.13
C MET A 112 -3.25 -9.28 -8.49
N CYS A 113 -2.53 -9.71 -9.52
CA CYS A 113 -2.69 -9.19 -10.88
C CYS A 113 -4.11 -9.46 -11.43
N GLU A 114 -4.64 -10.66 -11.19
CA GLU A 114 -6.00 -11.02 -11.59
C GLU A 114 -7.06 -10.16 -10.89
N VAL A 115 -6.92 -9.97 -9.57
CA VAL A 115 -7.85 -9.13 -8.81
C VAL A 115 -7.83 -7.68 -9.27
N LEU A 116 -6.63 -7.11 -9.49
CA LEU A 116 -6.49 -5.75 -10.01
C LEU A 116 -7.11 -5.60 -11.40
N THR A 117 -6.82 -6.55 -12.31
CA THR A 117 -7.38 -6.58 -13.67
C THR A 117 -8.91 -6.63 -13.65
N ARG A 118 -9.49 -7.50 -12.81
CA ARG A 118 -10.95 -7.61 -12.65
C ARG A 118 -11.58 -6.34 -12.08
N MET A 119 -10.94 -5.68 -11.12
CA MET A 119 -11.44 -4.42 -10.56
C MET A 119 -11.36 -3.26 -11.58
N ILE A 120 -10.27 -3.17 -12.34
CA ILE A 120 -10.15 -2.19 -13.42
C ILE A 120 -11.25 -2.43 -14.45
N ALA A 121 -11.43 -3.68 -14.89
CA ALA A 121 -12.49 -4.07 -15.82
C ALA A 121 -13.88 -3.64 -15.31
N ALA A 122 -14.21 -3.96 -14.06
CA ALA A 122 -15.49 -3.60 -13.43
C ALA A 122 -15.72 -2.07 -13.33
N VAL A 123 -14.66 -1.27 -13.16
CA VAL A 123 -14.76 0.19 -13.15
C VAL A 123 -14.92 0.77 -14.56
N THR A 124 -14.32 0.13 -15.58
CA THR A 124 -14.38 0.59 -16.97
C THR A 124 -15.65 0.15 -17.71
N SER A 125 -16.29 -0.96 -17.30
CA SER A 125 -17.53 -1.45 -17.89
C SER A 125 -18.75 -0.81 -17.20
N SER A 126 -19.21 0.35 -17.70
CA SER A 126 -20.46 1.07 -17.35
C SER A 126 -20.83 1.27 -15.85
N PRO A 127 -21.27 2.47 -15.43
CA PRO A 127 -21.50 2.83 -14.02
C PRO A 127 -22.75 2.19 -13.38
N ARG A 128 -23.31 1.14 -13.98
CA ARG A 128 -24.61 0.55 -13.60
C ARG A 128 -24.65 -0.97 -13.78
N SER A 129 -23.59 -1.63 -13.38
CA SER A 129 -23.65 -3.05 -13.08
C SER A 129 -23.07 -3.23 -11.69
N ASP A 130 -23.97 -3.38 -10.71
CA ASP A 130 -23.70 -3.98 -9.40
C ASP A 130 -23.30 -5.45 -9.52
N SER A 131 -22.60 -5.82 -10.60
CA SER A 131 -21.93 -7.09 -10.69
C SER A 131 -20.78 -7.02 -9.70
N LYS A 132 -21.05 -7.51 -8.50
CA LYS A 132 -20.02 -7.92 -7.56
C LYS A 132 -19.03 -8.76 -8.34
N ALA A 133 -17.92 -8.15 -8.73
CA ALA A 133 -16.75 -8.89 -9.12
C ALA A 133 -16.37 -9.70 -7.88
N SER A 134 -16.84 -10.95 -7.83
CA SER A 134 -16.40 -11.94 -6.85
C SER A 134 -14.92 -12.15 -7.15
N THR A 135 -14.10 -11.34 -6.49
CA THR A 135 -12.66 -11.51 -6.47
C THR A 135 -12.39 -12.73 -5.59
N PRO A 136 -11.62 -13.71 -6.07
CA PRO A 136 -11.17 -14.78 -5.18
C PRO A 136 -10.48 -14.13 -3.98
N PRO A 137 -10.77 -14.57 -2.74
CA PRO A 137 -10.11 -14.02 -1.57
C PRO A 137 -8.61 -14.20 -1.74
N ILE A 138 -7.88 -13.08 -1.76
CA ILE A 138 -6.43 -13.14 -1.84
C ILE A 138 -5.95 -13.74 -0.53
N ARG A 139 -5.35 -14.93 -0.60
CA ARG A 139 -4.89 -15.64 0.59
C ARG A 139 -3.60 -15.02 1.10
N TYR A 140 -3.71 -14.08 2.03
CA TYR A 140 -2.55 -13.41 2.63
C TYR A 140 -1.93 -14.26 3.73
N GLY A 141 -1.22 -15.36 3.40
CA GLY A 141 -0.33 -16.10 4.32
C GLY A 141 -0.88 -16.50 5.71
N SER A 142 -2.18 -16.34 5.98
CA SER A 142 -2.78 -16.47 7.30
C SER A 142 -3.34 -17.88 7.47
N ARG A 143 -3.21 -18.44 8.69
CA ARG A 143 -3.64 -19.82 9.00
C ARG A 143 -5.15 -19.96 9.23
N ASN A 144 -5.91 -18.87 9.21
CA ASN A 144 -7.36 -18.86 9.47
C ASN A 144 -8.17 -19.14 8.19
N THR A 145 -8.03 -20.35 7.65
CA THR A 145 -8.67 -20.78 6.39
C THR A 145 -10.20 -20.73 6.45
N VAL A 146 -10.82 -21.15 7.56
CA VAL A 146 -12.29 -21.21 7.69
C VAL A 146 -12.93 -19.82 7.54
N PHE A 147 -12.27 -18.78 8.04
CA PHE A 147 -12.82 -17.44 7.97
C PHE A 147 -12.70 -16.84 6.56
N PHE A 148 -11.55 -17.02 5.89
CA PHE A 148 -11.29 -16.43 4.58
C PHE A 148 -11.81 -17.26 3.39
N ASP A 149 -11.80 -18.60 3.48
CA ASP A 149 -12.16 -19.48 2.37
C ASP A 149 -13.65 -19.91 2.40
N ASP A 150 -14.27 -20.07 3.58
CA ASP A 150 -15.68 -20.49 3.69
C ASP A 150 -16.61 -19.31 3.94
N ASN A 151 -16.44 -18.59 5.06
CA ASN A 151 -17.39 -17.54 5.46
C ASN A 151 -17.39 -16.34 4.51
N MET A 152 -16.21 -15.82 4.17
CA MET A 152 -16.10 -14.67 3.26
C MET A 152 -16.53 -15.02 1.83
N ARG A 153 -16.25 -16.25 1.38
CA ARG A 153 -16.69 -16.75 0.08
C ARG A 153 -18.22 -16.93 0.03
N ALA A 154 -18.84 -17.37 1.13
CA ALA A 154 -20.30 -17.47 1.23
C ALA A 154 -20.98 -16.08 1.17
N LEU A 155 -20.35 -15.05 1.75
CA LEU A 155 -20.87 -13.67 1.72
C LEU A 155 -20.77 -13.00 0.33
N ASN A 156 -19.93 -13.52 -0.58
CA ASN A 156 -19.83 -13.02 -1.96
C ASN A 156 -21.18 -13.06 -2.70
N GLY A 157 -22.06 -14.01 -2.37
CA GLY A 157 -23.40 -14.13 -2.98
C GLY A 157 -24.38 -13.02 -2.57
N LEU A 158 -24.16 -12.36 -1.42
CA LEU A 158 -25.16 -11.49 -0.78
C LEU A 158 -24.79 -10.01 -0.78
N GLN A 159 -23.63 -9.66 -0.24
CA GLN A 159 -23.13 -8.28 -0.22
C GLN A 159 -21.61 -8.17 -0.45
N GLY A 160 -20.90 -9.30 -0.48
CA GLY A 160 -19.44 -9.33 -0.51
C GLY A 160 -18.85 -9.53 0.88
N PRO A 161 -17.54 -9.79 0.95
CA PRO A 161 -16.84 -10.01 2.22
C PRO A 161 -16.69 -8.68 2.97
N VAL A 162 -16.74 -8.75 4.31
CA VAL A 162 -16.63 -7.56 5.16
C VAL A 162 -15.17 -7.13 5.33
N TYR A 163 -14.92 -5.84 5.58
CA TYR A 163 -13.57 -5.37 5.88
C TYR A 163 -13.14 -5.87 7.26
N VAL A 164 -12.05 -6.66 7.30
CA VAL A 164 -11.57 -7.33 8.52
C VAL A 164 -10.23 -6.81 9.00
N GLY A 165 -9.81 -5.67 8.45
CA GLY A 165 -8.61 -4.99 8.85
C GLY A 165 -7.54 -5.04 7.77
N THR A 166 -7.19 -6.15 7.15
CA THR A 166 -6.01 -6.25 6.26
C THR A 166 -6.36 -6.91 4.94
N GLY A 167 -5.53 -6.72 3.92
CA GLY A 167 -5.66 -7.40 2.64
C GLY A 167 -6.87 -6.96 1.83
N CYS A 168 -7.29 -5.71 1.97
CA CYS A 168 -8.46 -5.17 1.30
C CYS A 168 -8.06 -4.11 0.28
N LEU A 169 -8.58 -4.24 -0.92
CA LEU A 169 -8.37 -3.31 -2.02
C LEU A 169 -9.57 -2.35 -2.09
N PHE A 170 -9.33 -1.08 -1.78
CA PHE A 170 -10.32 -0.02 -1.79
C PHE A 170 -10.23 0.77 -3.09
N ARG A 171 -11.38 1.11 -3.69
CA ARG A 171 -11.43 2.08 -4.78
C ARG A 171 -11.39 3.48 -4.20
N GLN A 172 -10.41 4.27 -4.63
CA GLN A 172 -10.34 5.70 -4.36
C GLN A 172 -11.02 6.44 -5.52
N VAL A 173 -11.84 7.43 -5.20
CA VAL A 173 -12.36 8.35 -6.22
C VAL A 173 -11.22 9.28 -6.60
N ALA A 174 -10.39 8.84 -7.54
CA ALA A 174 -9.25 9.60 -7.97
C ALA A 174 -9.70 10.84 -8.74
N ARG A 175 -9.10 12.00 -8.43
CA ARG A 175 -9.40 13.23 -9.14
C ARG A 175 -8.84 13.12 -10.57
N PRO A 176 -9.61 13.44 -11.63
CA PRO A 176 -9.07 13.51 -12.98
C PRO A 176 -7.82 14.39 -13.01
N ALA A 177 -6.77 13.92 -13.69
CA ALA A 177 -5.59 14.74 -13.88
C ALA A 177 -5.97 15.98 -14.72
N PRO A 178 -5.52 17.20 -14.33
CA PRO A 178 -5.69 18.36 -15.21
C PRO A 178 -4.90 18.08 -16.51
N GLY A 179 -5.62 17.93 -17.63
CA GLY A 179 -5.02 17.64 -18.93
C GLY A 179 -5.46 16.34 -19.63
N GLY A 180 -6.44 15.60 -19.10
CA GLY A 180 -7.06 14.47 -19.82
C GLY A 180 -6.17 13.24 -20.02
N GLY A 181 -5.00 13.19 -19.39
CA GLY A 181 -4.15 12.00 -19.38
C GLY A 181 -4.81 10.86 -18.59
N THR A 182 -4.80 9.65 -19.16
CA THR A 182 -5.17 8.42 -18.46
C THR A 182 -4.35 8.32 -17.18
N GLN A 183 -5.03 8.27 -16.03
CA GLN A 183 -4.34 7.93 -14.79
C GLN A 183 -3.77 6.52 -14.96
N ARG A 184 -2.43 6.42 -15.07
CA ARG A 184 -1.75 5.14 -14.92
C ARG A 184 -2.19 4.58 -13.57
N GLY A 185 -2.73 3.36 -13.57
CA GLY A 185 -3.33 2.70 -12.41
C GLY A 185 -2.35 2.57 -11.26
N LEU A 186 -2.20 3.64 -10.48
CA LEU A 186 -1.37 3.66 -9.29
C LEU A 186 -2.14 2.93 -8.20
N LEU A 187 -1.62 1.78 -7.80
CA LEU A 187 -2.00 1.09 -6.58
C LEU A 187 -1.19 1.67 -5.44
N GLN A 188 -1.86 2.23 -4.44
CA GLN A 188 -1.19 2.65 -3.22
C GLN A 188 -1.16 1.49 -2.21
N LEU A 189 0.04 1.08 -1.80
CA LEU A 189 0.20 0.10 -0.72
C LEU A 189 0.37 0.83 0.61
N LEU A 190 -0.49 0.52 1.58
CA LEU A 190 -0.42 1.05 2.94
C LEU A 190 -0.08 -0.06 3.93
N PHE A 191 1.16 -0.04 4.43
CA PHE A 191 1.61 -0.93 5.49
C PHE A 191 1.20 -0.40 6.85
N ARG A 192 0.70 -1.29 7.70
CA ARG A 192 0.31 -0.98 9.07
C ARG A 192 1.30 -1.62 10.04
N PRO A 193 1.86 -0.86 10.98
CA PRO A 193 2.70 -1.40 12.04
C PRO A 193 1.87 -2.24 13.03
#